data_AF-A0A534ILG3-F1
#
_entry.id   AF-A0A534ILG3-F1
#
_cell.length_a   1.000
_cell.length_b   1.000
_cell.length_c   1.000
_cell.angle_alpha   90.00
_cell.angle_beta   90.00
_cell.angle_gamma   90.00
#
_symmetry.space_group_name_H-M   'P 1'
#
loop_
_entity.id
_entity.type
_entity.pdbx_description
1 polymer ?
#
loop_
_entity_poly.entity_id
_entity_poly.type
_entity_poly.pdbx_seq_one_letter_code
_entity_poly.pdbx_strand_id
1 'polypeptide(L)'
;MERIADGGPEVIRSILAELRAMKFNGVLKTSVFRGDTPSQGVLVLRRGDGVLAEHRSAVAVAGHEALPEILKDAASARAQLEVRTYDYGHSSISIDHLQRSYPEAAVEGIGDPDEVLEQAIAQEAREREVYEKDLEGRRNQERTLVEREEELYRRKWELEQEYQRSAMRQRELDSLRTELQTVKEASGLILSRLEERRASRDVEVESQKKVLAMESEKARAEVETQRRSLSERQAKLGGLEREFASREATYRDRETSLDARAASLERERKQMNDLYANLQAEAEKISEARKVFDDRLGEAERRERLLTSQEQAIREREQKLRDHVAAVSQRERTLEDREKSFPRSMADLEAREAELAEKSAKLAKQAEAFEAQDAGLDDQREELERATKRMQKLAKDLTAKDRKVSEEEREARERQVDVRRRQRDLASRGKELEQLKRRLERMDEELSANRSKMKAQAVKLLRSERTAQQRLQAIETADRELDVAAEERTTERSVAAEVVE
;
A
#
# COMPACT_ATOMS: atom_id res chain seq x y z
N MET A 1 28.36 8.74 -2.63
CA MET A 1 28.85 10.12 -2.76
C MET A 1 28.08 10.80 -3.88
N GLU A 2 27.46 11.93 -3.60
CA GLU A 2 26.99 12.88 -4.61
C GLU A 2 27.70 14.21 -4.33
N ARG A 3 28.30 14.82 -5.35
CA ARG A 3 29.00 16.11 -5.26
C ARG A 3 28.55 16.99 -6.41
N ILE A 4 28.18 18.23 -6.09
CA ILE A 4 27.90 19.28 -7.07
C ILE A 4 29.00 20.32 -6.92
N ALA A 5 29.56 20.77 -8.04
CA ALA A 5 30.57 21.83 -8.10
C ALA A 5 30.32 22.72 -9.32
N ASP A 6 30.75 23.97 -9.25
CA ASP A 6 30.79 24.86 -10.41
C ASP A 6 31.94 24.43 -11.35
N GLY A 7 31.77 24.69 -12.64
CA GLY A 7 32.78 24.40 -13.66
C GLY A 7 33.97 25.36 -13.64
N GLY A 8 34.99 25.03 -14.42
CA GLY A 8 36.25 25.76 -14.50
C GLY A 8 37.43 24.82 -14.76
N PRO A 9 38.48 25.26 -15.47
CA PRO A 9 39.56 24.37 -15.92
C PRO A 9 40.28 23.70 -14.74
N GLU A 10 40.65 24.46 -13.71
CA GLU A 10 41.29 23.90 -12.50
C GLU A 10 40.36 22.98 -11.71
N VAL A 11 39.04 23.26 -11.71
CA VAL A 11 38.06 22.47 -10.96
C VAL A 11 37.85 21.10 -11.62
N ILE A 12 37.71 21.05 -12.94
CA ILE A 12 37.59 19.76 -13.65
C ILE A 12 38.88 18.94 -13.56
N ARG A 13 40.07 19.56 -13.69
CA ARG A 13 41.36 18.87 -13.50
C ARG A 13 41.45 18.25 -12.12
N SER A 14 41.16 19.02 -11.07
CA SER A 14 41.15 18.56 -9.68
C SER A 14 40.16 17.41 -9.46
N ILE A 15 38.92 17.53 -9.96
CA ILE A 15 37.90 16.48 -9.83
C ILE A 15 38.34 15.19 -10.55
N LEU A 16 38.85 15.26 -11.78
CA LEU A 16 39.28 14.07 -12.51
C LEU A 16 40.49 13.39 -11.83
N ALA A 17 41.46 14.16 -11.34
CA ALA A 17 42.58 13.64 -10.57
C ALA A 17 42.13 12.92 -9.28
N GLU A 18 41.19 13.53 -8.53
CA GLU A 18 40.59 12.93 -7.34
C GLU A 18 39.85 11.63 -7.65
N LEU A 19 39.03 11.60 -8.71
CA LEU A 19 38.26 10.40 -9.09
C LEU A 19 39.17 9.26 -9.57
N ARG A 20 40.27 9.58 -10.26
CA ARG A 20 41.32 8.62 -10.66
C ARG A 20 42.04 8.05 -9.43
N ALA A 21 42.42 8.90 -8.48
CA ALA A 21 43.08 8.49 -7.23
C ALA A 21 42.17 7.61 -6.34
N MET A 22 40.87 7.93 -6.25
CA MET A 22 39.89 7.14 -5.48
C MET A 22 39.45 5.84 -6.17
N LYS A 23 39.89 5.59 -7.42
CA LYS A 23 39.39 4.51 -8.27
C LYS A 23 37.86 4.49 -8.38
N PHE A 24 37.28 5.67 -8.58
CA PHE A 24 35.85 5.91 -8.51
C PHE A 24 35.03 5.10 -9.54
N ASN A 25 33.87 4.58 -9.12
CA ASN A 25 32.86 4.01 -10.02
C ASN A 25 31.58 4.85 -9.95
N GLY A 26 31.11 5.32 -11.09
CA GLY A 26 29.95 6.22 -11.16
C GLY A 26 29.90 7.02 -12.45
N VAL A 27 29.30 8.19 -12.37
CA VAL A 27 29.13 9.12 -13.49
C VAL A 27 29.50 10.54 -13.07
N LEU A 28 30.19 11.24 -13.98
CA LEU A 28 30.33 12.69 -14.00
C LEU A 28 29.38 13.23 -15.06
N LYS A 29 28.46 14.11 -14.66
CA LYS A 29 27.59 14.86 -15.57
C LYS A 29 28.05 16.32 -15.62
N THR A 30 28.05 16.90 -16.81
CA THR A 30 28.28 18.33 -17.07
C THR A 30 27.01 18.93 -17.62
N SER A 31 26.72 20.19 -17.27
CA SER A 31 25.54 20.92 -17.77
C SER A 31 25.86 22.40 -17.90
N VAL A 32 25.73 22.96 -19.11
CA VAL A 32 26.02 24.37 -19.38
C VAL A 32 25.10 24.90 -20.49
N PHE A 33 24.83 26.21 -20.50
CA PHE A 33 24.12 26.86 -21.60
C PHE A 33 25.11 27.56 -22.55
N ARG A 34 25.16 27.11 -23.81
CA ARG A 34 25.90 27.78 -24.89
C ARG A 34 24.94 28.71 -25.63
N GLY A 35 24.89 29.97 -25.18
CA GLY A 35 23.82 30.89 -25.58
C GLY A 35 22.47 30.35 -25.10
N ASP A 36 21.51 30.24 -26.02
CA ASP A 36 20.18 29.69 -25.72
C ASP A 36 20.11 28.15 -25.80
N THR A 37 21.21 27.48 -26.20
CA THR A 37 21.22 26.00 -26.36
C THR A 37 21.73 25.32 -25.09
N PRO A 38 20.94 24.45 -24.44
CA PRO A 38 21.43 23.63 -23.34
C PRO A 38 22.41 22.56 -23.88
N SER A 39 23.53 22.40 -23.20
CA SER A 39 24.57 21.43 -23.50
C SER A 39 24.78 20.53 -22.27
N GLN A 40 24.70 19.21 -22.46
CA GLN A 40 24.87 18.24 -21.38
C GLN A 40 25.87 17.15 -21.78
N GLY A 41 26.88 16.96 -20.94
CA GLY A 41 27.86 15.87 -21.06
C GLY A 41 27.63 14.80 -20.00
N VAL A 42 27.89 13.54 -20.36
CA VAL A 42 27.83 12.39 -19.46
C VAL A 42 29.08 11.54 -19.67
N LEU A 43 29.84 11.35 -18.59
CA LEU A 43 31.07 10.56 -18.57
C LEU A 43 30.97 9.49 -17.48
N VAL A 44 30.85 8.23 -17.88
CA VAL A 44 30.80 7.09 -16.95
C VAL A 44 32.22 6.62 -16.65
N LEU A 45 32.53 6.55 -15.36
CA LEU A 45 33.86 6.24 -14.83
C LEU A 45 33.87 4.85 -14.18
N ARG A 46 34.90 4.05 -14.47
CA ARG A 46 35.18 2.78 -13.81
C ARG A 46 36.62 2.78 -13.32
N ARG A 47 36.84 2.50 -12.04
CA ARG A 47 38.17 2.63 -11.40
C ARG A 47 38.82 4.00 -11.63
N GLY A 48 38.01 5.04 -11.80
CA GLY A 48 38.44 6.42 -12.01
C GLY A 48 38.88 6.77 -13.43
N ASP A 49 38.65 5.89 -14.42
CA ASP A 49 38.89 6.19 -15.84
C ASP A 49 37.60 6.08 -16.67
N GLY A 50 37.55 6.78 -17.80
CA GLY A 50 36.37 6.88 -18.67
C GLY A 50 36.08 5.60 -19.42
N VAL A 51 34.83 5.16 -19.42
CA VAL A 51 34.37 3.94 -20.12
C VAL A 51 33.24 4.22 -21.09
N LEU A 52 32.39 5.21 -20.80
CA LEU A 52 31.37 5.72 -21.71
C LEU A 52 31.38 7.24 -21.70
N ALA A 53 31.26 7.86 -22.87
CA ALA A 53 31.12 9.30 -23.03
C ALA A 53 29.99 9.62 -24.01
N GLU A 54 29.12 10.55 -23.62
CA GLU A 54 28.05 11.08 -24.47
C GLU A 54 27.92 12.60 -24.25
N HIS A 55 27.81 13.35 -25.34
CA HIS A 55 27.60 14.79 -25.35
C HIS A 55 26.33 15.12 -26.14
N ARG A 56 25.46 15.95 -25.56
CA ARG A 56 24.20 16.39 -26.18
C ARG A 56 24.10 17.89 -26.15
N SER A 57 24.22 18.50 -27.33
CA SER A 57 23.99 19.93 -27.56
C SER A 57 23.08 20.12 -28.78
N ALA A 58 23.40 21.03 -29.71
CA ALA A 58 22.73 21.10 -31.01
C ALA A 58 22.98 19.85 -31.89
N VAL A 59 24.12 19.18 -31.65
CA VAL A 59 24.45 17.86 -32.22
C VAL A 59 24.71 16.92 -31.05
N ALA A 60 24.29 15.66 -31.18
CA ALA A 60 24.60 14.60 -30.24
C ALA A 60 25.84 13.83 -30.74
N VAL A 61 26.82 13.65 -29.86
CA VAL A 61 28.11 13.00 -30.14
C VAL A 61 28.35 11.96 -29.06
N ALA A 62 28.90 10.80 -29.43
CA ALA A 62 29.14 9.68 -28.50
C ALA A 62 30.55 9.11 -28.68
N GLY A 63 31.05 8.42 -27.65
CA GLY A 63 32.35 7.77 -27.69
C GLY A 63 33.50 8.78 -27.58
N HIS A 64 34.61 8.51 -28.26
CA HIS A 64 35.84 9.31 -28.13
C HIS A 64 35.66 10.78 -28.54
N GLU A 65 34.82 11.06 -29.56
CA GLU A 65 34.53 12.42 -30.03
C GLU A 65 33.74 13.26 -28.99
N ALA A 66 33.04 12.61 -28.04
CA ALA A 66 32.32 13.31 -26.98
C ALA A 66 33.24 13.84 -25.88
N LEU A 67 34.40 13.20 -25.62
CA LEU A 67 35.33 13.60 -24.56
C LEU A 67 35.76 15.08 -24.62
N PRO A 68 36.29 15.61 -25.75
CA PRO A 68 36.73 17.00 -25.80
C PRO A 68 35.58 17.99 -25.56
N GLU A 69 34.37 17.73 -26.06
CA GLU A 69 33.21 18.60 -25.85
C GLU A 69 32.69 18.55 -24.40
N ILE A 70 32.72 17.38 -23.74
CA ILE A 70 32.41 17.25 -22.30
C ILE A 70 33.42 18.02 -21.44
N LEU A 71 34.72 17.89 -21.73
CA LEU A 71 35.79 18.58 -20.98
C LEU A 71 35.78 20.10 -21.20
N LYS A 72 35.53 20.53 -22.44
CA LYS A 72 35.32 21.94 -22.82
C LYS A 72 34.13 22.56 -22.09
N ASP A 73 32.99 21.86 -22.04
CA ASP A 73 31.86 22.31 -21.24
C ASP A 73 32.22 22.36 -19.75
N ALA A 74 32.89 21.33 -19.21
CA ALA A 74 33.29 21.30 -17.81
C ALA A 74 34.27 22.42 -17.40
N ALA A 75 35.11 22.87 -18.33
CA ALA A 75 36.04 23.98 -18.11
C ALA A 75 35.36 25.36 -18.17
N SER A 76 34.10 25.45 -18.60
CA SER A 76 33.33 26.70 -18.52
C SER A 76 32.98 27.04 -17.07
N ALA A 77 33.30 28.26 -16.63
CA ALA A 77 32.90 28.78 -15.31
C ALA A 77 31.36 28.94 -15.12
N ARG A 78 30.57 28.67 -16.17
CA ARG A 78 29.10 28.63 -16.12
C ARG A 78 28.52 27.21 -16.12
N ALA A 79 29.38 26.19 -16.19
CA ALA A 79 28.92 24.80 -16.13
C ALA A 79 28.64 24.37 -14.69
N GLN A 80 27.74 23.41 -14.56
CA GLN A 80 27.50 22.68 -13.33
C GLN A 80 28.02 21.26 -13.50
N LEU A 81 28.86 20.82 -12.57
CA LEU A 81 29.46 19.49 -12.52
C LEU A 81 28.76 18.67 -11.43
N GLU A 82 28.18 17.53 -11.80
CA GLU A 82 27.61 16.58 -10.84
C GLU A 82 28.35 15.24 -10.89
N VAL A 83 28.92 14.82 -9.77
CA VAL A 83 29.52 13.49 -9.61
C VAL A 83 28.60 12.63 -8.77
N ARG A 84 28.19 11.46 -9.30
CA ARG A 84 27.32 10.49 -8.61
C ARG A 84 27.93 9.10 -8.67
N THR A 85 28.05 8.42 -7.53
CA THR A 85 28.59 7.05 -7.48
C THR A 85 27.54 6.01 -7.90
N TYR A 86 27.99 4.85 -8.38
CA TYR A 86 27.14 3.67 -8.59
C TYR A 86 27.31 2.58 -7.53
N ASP A 87 28.20 2.79 -6.55
CA ASP A 87 28.46 1.85 -5.46
C ASP A 87 27.55 2.18 -4.24
N TYR A 88 26.26 1.83 -4.32
CA TYR A 88 25.34 1.90 -3.17
C TYR A 88 25.22 0.54 -2.46
N GLY A 89 25.11 0.54 -1.13
CA GLY A 89 25.19 -0.67 -0.30
C GLY A 89 24.06 -1.71 -0.48
N HIS A 90 23.02 -1.40 -1.26
CA HIS A 90 21.88 -2.29 -1.52
C HIS A 90 21.56 -2.47 -3.01
N SER A 91 22.25 -1.75 -3.90
CA SER A 91 22.09 -1.84 -5.35
C SER A 91 23.29 -1.18 -6.04
N SER A 92 23.93 -1.87 -6.98
CA SER A 92 24.97 -1.28 -7.83
C SER A 92 24.57 -1.34 -9.29
N ILE A 93 24.83 -0.25 -10.02
CA ILE A 93 24.61 -0.19 -11.46
C ILE A 93 25.82 -0.84 -12.14
N SER A 94 25.59 -1.95 -12.84
CA SER A 94 26.66 -2.66 -13.55
C SER A 94 27.15 -1.83 -14.75
N ILE A 95 28.34 -1.25 -14.61
CA ILE A 95 29.01 -0.49 -15.69
C ILE A 95 29.34 -1.41 -16.87
N ASP A 96 29.57 -2.71 -16.63
CA ASP A 96 29.72 -3.72 -17.70
C ASP A 96 28.43 -3.91 -18.51
N HIS A 97 27.27 -3.83 -17.86
CA HIS A 97 25.98 -3.87 -18.56
C HIS A 97 25.75 -2.59 -19.36
N LEU A 98 26.00 -1.41 -18.78
CA LEU A 98 25.91 -0.13 -19.50
C LEU A 98 26.79 -0.12 -20.75
N GLN A 99 28.05 -0.58 -20.64
CA GLN A 99 28.99 -0.59 -21.77
C GLN A 99 28.58 -1.56 -22.90
N ARG A 100 27.85 -2.64 -22.58
CA ARG A 100 27.29 -3.56 -23.58
C ARG A 100 26.02 -3.01 -24.24
N SER A 101 25.25 -2.20 -23.52
CA SER A 101 24.00 -1.61 -24.01
C SER A 101 24.22 -0.37 -24.88
N TYR A 102 25.36 0.32 -24.72
CA TYR A 102 25.72 1.53 -25.47
C TYR A 102 27.14 1.41 -26.08
N PRO A 103 27.38 0.48 -27.02
CA PRO A 103 28.69 0.27 -27.62
C PRO A 103 29.21 1.50 -28.39
N GLU A 104 28.32 2.30 -28.98
CA GLU A 104 28.64 3.55 -29.67
C GLU A 104 29.16 4.66 -28.75
N ALA A 105 28.87 4.60 -27.45
CA ALA A 105 29.37 5.53 -26.45
C ALA A 105 30.68 5.08 -25.80
N ALA A 106 31.19 3.89 -26.13
CA ALA A 106 32.34 3.29 -25.46
C ALA A 106 33.65 4.04 -25.70
N VAL A 107 34.50 4.12 -24.68
CA VAL A 107 35.83 4.74 -24.74
C VAL A 107 36.86 3.92 -23.96
N GLU A 108 38.09 3.88 -24.44
CA GLU A 108 39.22 3.16 -23.82
C GLU A 108 39.99 4.03 -22.81
N GLY A 109 39.25 4.78 -21.98
CA GLY A 109 39.80 5.78 -21.06
C GLY A 109 39.65 7.23 -21.56
N ILE A 110 39.94 8.19 -20.67
CA ILE A 110 39.99 9.62 -20.98
C ILE A 110 41.35 9.99 -21.60
N GLY A 111 42.37 9.14 -21.42
CA GLY A 111 43.76 9.44 -21.77
C GLY A 111 44.42 10.32 -20.71
N ASP A 112 45.14 11.36 -21.15
CA ASP A 112 45.55 12.47 -20.31
C ASP A 112 44.49 13.60 -20.38
N PRO A 113 43.74 13.87 -19.29
CA PRO A 113 42.72 14.92 -19.30
C PRO A 113 43.28 16.31 -19.58
N ASP A 114 44.54 16.58 -19.21
CA ASP A 114 45.16 17.88 -19.41
C ASP A 114 45.44 18.11 -20.90
N GLU A 115 46.00 17.12 -21.61
CA GLU A 115 46.27 17.21 -23.05
C GLU A 115 44.97 17.37 -23.86
N VAL A 116 43.94 16.59 -23.55
CA VAL A 116 42.64 16.66 -24.27
C VAL A 116 41.95 18.01 -24.02
N LEU A 117 42.03 18.54 -22.78
CA LEU A 117 41.46 19.84 -22.45
C LEU A 117 42.20 20.99 -23.15
N GLU A 118 43.54 21.00 -23.13
CA GLU A 118 44.34 21.99 -23.85
C GLU A 118 44.08 21.96 -25.36
N GLN A 119 43.96 20.75 -25.95
CA GLN A 119 43.63 20.61 -27.37
C GLN A 119 42.23 21.17 -27.70
N ALA A 120 41.22 20.88 -26.88
CA ALA A 120 39.86 21.40 -27.06
C ALA A 120 39.78 22.93 -26.94
N ILE A 121 40.48 23.52 -25.96
CA ILE A 121 40.59 24.97 -25.78
C ILE A 121 41.34 25.62 -26.96
N ALA A 122 42.45 25.03 -27.39
CA ALA A 122 43.24 25.54 -28.52
C ALA A 122 42.49 25.44 -29.86
N GLN A 123 41.69 24.39 -30.07
CA GLN A 123 40.83 24.27 -31.24
C GLN A 123 39.74 25.36 -31.23
N GLU A 124 39.04 25.55 -30.11
CA GLU A 124 38.01 26.59 -30.02
C GLU A 124 38.60 28.01 -30.19
N ALA A 125 39.79 28.27 -29.66
CA ALA A 125 40.49 29.54 -29.87
C ALA A 125 40.76 29.82 -31.36
N ARG A 126 41.17 28.79 -32.13
CA ARG A 126 41.37 28.89 -33.59
C ARG A 126 40.05 29.09 -34.34
N GLU A 127 38.99 28.36 -33.95
CA GLU A 127 37.66 28.51 -34.55
C GLU A 127 37.10 29.93 -34.34
N ARG A 128 37.28 30.49 -33.12
CA ARG A 128 36.94 31.89 -32.82
C ARG A 128 37.77 32.88 -33.62
N GLU A 129 39.09 32.69 -33.72
CA GLU A 129 39.98 33.56 -34.51
C GLU A 129 39.62 33.55 -36.01
N VAL A 130 39.25 32.38 -36.56
CA VAL A 130 38.77 32.25 -37.95
C VAL A 130 37.43 32.95 -38.14
N TYR A 131 36.50 32.79 -37.20
CA TYR A 131 35.19 33.45 -37.23
C TYR A 131 35.32 34.98 -37.14
N GLU A 132 36.17 35.49 -36.24
CA GLU A 132 36.44 36.93 -36.11
C GLU A 132 37.05 37.49 -37.40
N LYS A 133 38.01 36.80 -38.02
CA LYS A 133 38.59 37.20 -39.32
C LYS A 133 37.57 37.20 -40.46
N ASP A 134 36.65 36.25 -40.53
CA ASP A 134 35.58 36.25 -41.53
C ASP A 134 34.61 37.42 -41.28
N LEU A 135 34.27 37.71 -40.02
CA LEU A 135 33.39 38.81 -39.64
C LEU A 135 34.02 40.18 -39.93
N GLU A 136 35.33 40.35 -39.68
CA GLU A 136 36.10 41.51 -40.14
C GLU A 136 36.18 41.59 -41.67
N GLY A 137 36.35 40.45 -42.35
CA GLY A 137 36.31 40.35 -43.81
C GLY A 137 34.99 40.88 -44.39
N ARG A 138 33.86 40.45 -43.84
CA ARG A 138 32.50 40.93 -44.22
C ARG A 138 32.34 42.42 -43.94
N ARG A 139 32.73 42.91 -42.75
CA ARG A 139 32.69 44.35 -42.41
C ARG A 139 33.53 45.21 -43.36
N ASN A 140 34.69 44.71 -43.80
CA ASN A 140 35.52 45.40 -44.77
C ASN A 140 34.89 45.38 -46.17
N GLN A 141 34.26 44.27 -46.59
CA GLN A 141 33.49 44.22 -47.83
C GLN A 141 32.32 45.22 -47.81
N GLU A 142 31.52 45.25 -46.74
CA GLU A 142 30.44 46.23 -46.52
C GLU A 142 30.94 47.67 -46.64
N ARG A 143 32.07 48.01 -45.99
CA ARG A 143 32.71 49.33 -46.13
C ARG A 143 33.07 49.66 -47.57
N THR A 144 33.70 48.74 -48.31
CA THR A 144 34.04 48.99 -49.72
C THR A 144 32.81 49.11 -50.62
N LEU A 145 31.66 48.52 -50.25
CA LEU A 145 30.41 48.72 -50.97
C LEU A 145 29.83 50.11 -50.68
N VAL A 146 29.82 50.55 -49.42
CA VAL A 146 29.38 51.90 -49.03
C VAL A 146 30.26 52.97 -49.70
N GLU A 147 31.59 52.81 -49.71
CA GLU A 147 32.51 53.72 -50.41
C GLU A 147 32.21 53.79 -51.93
N ARG A 148 31.90 52.65 -52.56
CA ARG A 148 31.49 52.61 -53.97
C ARG A 148 30.13 53.26 -54.21
N GLU A 149 29.17 53.08 -53.32
CA GLU A 149 27.88 53.77 -53.40
C GLU A 149 28.07 55.28 -53.28
N GLU A 150 28.88 55.76 -52.34
CA GLU A 150 29.23 57.18 -52.24
C GLU A 150 29.90 57.72 -53.50
N GLU A 151 30.85 56.98 -54.10
CA GLU A 151 31.45 57.36 -55.38
C GLU A 151 30.41 57.44 -56.50
N LEU A 152 29.46 56.49 -56.56
CA LEU A 152 28.39 56.51 -57.55
C LEU A 152 27.43 57.70 -57.33
N TYR A 153 27.12 58.05 -56.09
CA TYR A 153 26.35 59.26 -55.78
C TYR A 153 27.09 60.54 -56.19
N ARG A 154 28.40 60.65 -55.93
CA ARG A 154 29.23 61.78 -56.36
C ARG A 154 29.27 61.89 -57.88
N ARG A 155 29.56 60.80 -58.60
CA ARG A 155 29.58 60.77 -60.08
C ARG A 155 28.21 61.08 -60.69
N LYS A 156 27.12 60.60 -60.09
CA LYS A 156 25.75 60.93 -60.53
C LYS A 156 25.50 62.44 -60.41
N TRP A 157 25.88 63.05 -59.29
CA TRP A 157 25.75 64.49 -59.07
C TRP A 157 26.59 65.30 -60.05
N GLU A 158 27.84 64.89 -60.32
CA GLU A 158 28.70 65.52 -61.32
C GLU A 158 28.09 65.45 -62.73
N LEU A 159 27.62 64.28 -63.16
CA LEU A 159 26.93 64.10 -64.44
C LEU A 159 25.64 64.93 -64.56
N GLU A 160 24.88 65.08 -63.47
CA GLU A 160 23.69 65.93 -63.43
C GLU A 160 24.06 67.41 -63.57
N GLN A 161 25.12 67.87 -62.91
CA GLN A 161 25.66 69.22 -63.09
C GLN A 161 26.20 69.46 -64.51
N GLU A 162 26.89 68.48 -65.11
CA GLU A 162 27.36 68.55 -66.49
C GLU A 162 26.20 68.57 -67.49
N TYR A 163 25.13 67.80 -67.25
CA TYR A 163 23.93 67.83 -68.06
C TYR A 163 23.25 69.21 -68.04
N GLN A 164 23.11 69.83 -66.86
CA GLN A 164 22.59 71.21 -66.74
C GLN A 164 23.49 72.22 -67.46
N ARG A 165 24.83 72.12 -67.33
CA ARG A 165 25.78 72.98 -68.05
C ARG A 165 25.70 72.77 -69.57
N SER A 166 25.54 71.54 -70.03
CA SER A 166 25.37 71.22 -71.45
C SER A 166 24.06 71.79 -72.01
N ALA A 167 22.96 71.66 -71.27
CA ALA A 167 21.68 72.25 -71.64
C ALA A 167 21.74 73.79 -71.76
N MET A 168 22.51 74.46 -70.90
CA MET A 168 22.76 75.90 -71.01
C MET A 168 23.58 76.25 -72.27
N ARG A 169 24.72 75.58 -72.50
CA ARG A 169 25.52 75.76 -73.73
C ARG A 169 24.70 75.51 -75.01
N GLN A 170 23.78 74.56 -74.98
CA GLN A 170 22.95 74.25 -76.14
C GLN A 170 21.93 75.35 -76.43
N ARG A 171 21.33 75.97 -75.40
CA ARG A 171 20.51 77.18 -75.55
C ARG A 171 21.31 78.37 -76.10
N GLU A 172 22.55 78.55 -75.64
CA GLU A 172 23.46 79.58 -76.15
C GLU A 172 23.79 79.37 -77.64
N LEU A 173 24.11 78.13 -78.05
CA LEU A 173 24.35 77.78 -79.45
C LEU A 173 23.11 77.99 -80.33
N ASP A 174 21.91 77.70 -79.82
CA ASP A 174 20.67 77.94 -80.57
C ASP A 174 20.33 79.43 -80.67
N SER A 175 20.68 80.27 -79.68
CA SER A 175 20.62 81.74 -79.81
C SER A 175 21.58 82.25 -80.89
N LEU A 176 22.84 81.82 -80.87
CA LEU A 176 23.84 82.24 -81.86
C LEU A 176 23.47 81.81 -83.29
N ARG A 177 22.74 80.70 -83.44
CA ARG A 177 22.19 80.26 -84.74
C ARG A 177 21.11 81.20 -85.27
N THR A 178 20.20 81.70 -84.42
CA THR A 178 19.17 82.67 -84.87
C THR A 178 19.79 84.02 -85.23
N GLU A 179 20.80 84.47 -84.48
CA GLU A 179 21.57 85.69 -84.77
C GLU A 179 22.31 85.59 -86.13
N LEU A 180 23.00 84.47 -86.40
CA LEU A 180 23.66 84.23 -87.69
C LEU A 180 22.68 84.21 -88.87
N GLN A 181 21.45 83.74 -88.67
CA GLN A 181 20.45 83.69 -89.74
C GLN A 181 19.94 85.09 -90.12
N THR A 182 19.71 85.98 -89.14
CA THR A 182 19.32 87.37 -89.42
C THR A 182 20.42 88.18 -90.13
N VAL A 183 21.70 87.96 -89.78
CA VAL A 183 22.85 88.56 -90.49
C VAL A 183 22.94 88.09 -91.95
N LYS A 184 22.65 86.80 -92.20
CA LYS A 184 22.64 86.23 -93.56
C LYS A 184 21.56 86.86 -94.43
N GLU A 185 20.38 87.09 -93.88
CA GLU A 185 19.26 87.76 -94.57
C GLU A 185 19.58 89.24 -94.89
N ALA A 186 20.22 89.96 -93.95
CA ALA A 186 20.69 91.32 -94.18
C ALA A 186 21.77 91.41 -95.27
N SER A 187 22.67 90.43 -95.36
CA SER A 187 23.73 90.41 -96.38
C SER A 187 23.20 90.11 -97.79
N GLY A 188 22.17 89.27 -97.91
CA GLY A 188 21.51 88.99 -99.20
C GLY A 188 20.89 90.21 -99.87
N LEU A 189 20.32 91.13 -99.07
CA LEU A 189 19.73 92.39 -99.54
C LEU A 189 20.74 93.43 -100.05
N ILE A 190 22.03 93.25 -99.72
CA ILE A 190 23.12 94.13 -100.18
C ILE A 190 23.69 93.63 -101.52
N LEU A 191 23.82 92.32 -101.68
CA LEU A 191 24.31 91.70 -102.92
C LEU A 191 23.33 91.86 -104.09
N SER A 192 22.01 91.88 -103.84
CA SER A 192 20.99 92.08 -104.88
C SER A 192 20.91 93.51 -105.44
N ARG A 193 21.84 94.41 -105.07
CA ARG A 193 21.80 95.85 -105.41
C ARG A 193 22.96 96.34 -106.27
N LEU A 194 23.87 95.46 -106.72
CA LEU A 194 25.16 95.84 -107.32
C LEU A 194 25.43 95.33 -108.76
N GLU A 195 24.54 94.53 -109.38
CA GLU A 195 24.87 93.82 -110.63
C GLU A 195 24.33 94.42 -111.95
N GLU A 196 23.67 95.60 -111.95
CA GLU A 196 23.12 96.18 -113.21
C GLU A 196 23.99 97.27 -113.89
N ARG A 197 24.65 96.84 -114.97
CA ARG A 197 24.95 97.56 -116.24
C ARG A 197 26.16 98.50 -116.34
N ARG A 198 27.04 98.21 -117.31
CA ARG A 198 27.34 99.03 -118.52
C ARG A 198 28.51 98.46 -119.35
N ALA A 199 28.39 98.43 -120.69
CA ALA A 199 29.49 98.68 -121.66
C ALA A 199 29.05 98.54 -123.13
N SER A 200 29.56 99.42 -124.01
CA SER A 200 29.71 99.29 -125.49
C SER A 200 30.24 100.62 -126.05
N ARG A 201 30.91 100.74 -127.21
CA ARG A 201 31.89 99.99 -128.04
C ARG A 201 32.25 100.99 -129.20
N ASP A 202 33.42 101.07 -129.83
CA ASP A 202 33.88 100.30 -131.01
C ASP A 202 35.09 101.03 -131.66
N VAL A 203 36.09 100.29 -132.17
CA VAL A 203 36.85 100.60 -133.40
C VAL A 203 37.34 99.26 -133.96
N GLU A 204 36.68 98.72 -134.99
CA GLU A 204 36.55 97.27 -135.17
C GLU A 204 37.46 96.58 -136.21
N VAL A 205 38.37 97.26 -136.93
CA VAL A 205 38.99 96.65 -138.15
C VAL A 205 40.52 96.48 -138.16
N GLU A 206 41.33 97.40 -137.62
CA GLU A 206 42.74 97.05 -137.28
C GLU A 206 42.83 96.30 -135.95
N SER A 207 41.81 96.45 -135.12
CA SER A 207 41.52 95.50 -134.07
C SER A 207 41.32 94.12 -134.69
N GLN A 208 40.42 93.85 -135.66
CA GLN A 208 40.16 92.50 -136.24
C GLN A 208 41.37 91.53 -136.39
N LYS A 209 42.56 91.95 -136.85
CA LYS A 209 43.75 91.06 -136.89
C LYS A 209 44.44 90.88 -135.53
N LYS A 210 44.62 91.96 -134.76
CA LYS A 210 45.05 91.89 -133.36
C LYS A 210 43.99 91.20 -132.49
N VAL A 211 42.73 91.22 -132.91
CA VAL A 211 41.57 90.60 -132.29
C VAL A 211 41.56 89.13 -132.64
N LEU A 212 41.81 88.68 -133.87
CA LEU A 212 42.01 87.26 -134.17
C LEU A 212 43.23 86.68 -133.43
N ALA A 213 44.33 87.44 -133.33
CA ALA A 213 45.47 87.04 -132.50
C ALA A 213 45.09 86.99 -131.00
N MET A 214 44.52 88.06 -130.45
CA MET A 214 44.00 88.12 -129.09
C MET A 214 42.84 87.14 -128.84
N GLU A 215 42.10 86.68 -129.85
CA GLU A 215 41.01 85.71 -129.78
C GLU A 215 41.60 84.31 -129.77
N SER A 216 42.69 84.07 -130.50
CA SER A 216 43.45 82.82 -130.37
C SER A 216 44.18 82.74 -129.03
N GLU A 217 44.68 83.86 -128.50
CA GLU A 217 45.29 83.95 -127.16
C GLU A 217 44.23 83.93 -126.06
N LYS A 218 43.07 84.58 -126.22
CA LYS A 218 41.91 84.45 -125.33
C LYS A 218 41.38 83.04 -125.36
N ALA A 219 41.17 82.41 -126.50
CA ALA A 219 40.74 81.02 -126.59
C ALA A 219 41.76 80.08 -125.93
N ARG A 220 43.07 80.33 -126.07
CA ARG A 220 44.09 79.59 -125.33
C ARG A 220 44.03 79.84 -123.82
N ALA A 221 43.83 81.08 -123.38
CA ALA A 221 43.68 81.44 -121.97
C ALA A 221 42.35 80.94 -121.38
N GLU A 222 41.28 80.87 -122.16
CA GLU A 222 39.98 80.30 -121.83
C GLU A 222 40.08 78.78 -121.73
N VAL A 223 40.75 78.11 -122.67
CA VAL A 223 41.05 76.66 -122.56
C VAL A 223 41.99 76.38 -121.39
N GLU A 224 42.96 77.24 -121.10
CA GLU A 224 43.86 77.07 -119.96
C GLU A 224 43.17 77.33 -118.62
N THR A 225 42.33 78.36 -118.51
CA THR A 225 41.50 78.60 -117.32
C THR A 225 40.44 77.51 -117.14
N GLN A 226 39.82 77.02 -118.22
CA GLN A 226 38.97 75.83 -118.18
C GLN A 226 39.76 74.60 -117.70
N ARG A 227 40.96 74.34 -118.23
CA ARG A 227 41.83 73.23 -117.81
C ARG A 227 42.23 73.34 -116.33
N ARG A 228 42.58 74.55 -115.85
CA ARG A 228 42.83 74.82 -114.42
C ARG A 228 41.57 74.57 -113.59
N SER A 229 40.40 75.05 -114.03
CA SER A 229 39.12 74.81 -113.34
C SER A 229 38.70 73.34 -113.30
N LEU A 230 39.00 72.56 -114.35
CA LEU A 230 38.78 71.12 -114.40
C LEU A 230 39.76 70.38 -113.49
N SER A 231 41.04 70.79 -113.47
CA SER A 231 42.04 70.26 -112.54
C SER A 231 41.65 70.54 -111.08
N GLU A 232 41.16 71.74 -110.77
CA GLU A 232 40.62 72.08 -109.44
C GLU A 232 39.37 71.27 -109.08
N ARG A 233 38.44 71.07 -110.03
CA ARG A 233 37.25 70.23 -109.82
C ARG A 233 37.65 68.78 -109.59
N GLN A 234 38.61 68.25 -110.34
CA GLN A 234 39.13 66.89 -110.16
C GLN A 234 39.86 66.74 -108.82
N ALA A 235 40.64 67.73 -108.40
CA ALA A 235 41.27 67.75 -107.08
C ALA A 235 40.23 67.82 -105.93
N LYS A 236 39.16 68.62 -106.10
CA LYS A 236 38.04 68.70 -105.15
C LYS A 236 37.27 67.37 -105.07
N LEU A 237 36.99 66.72 -106.21
CA LEU A 237 36.35 65.40 -106.25
C LEU A 237 37.22 64.34 -105.56
N GLY A 238 38.52 64.26 -105.89
CA GLY A 238 39.46 63.34 -105.22
C GLY A 238 39.67 63.65 -103.73
N GLY A 239 39.40 64.88 -103.28
CA GLY A 239 39.31 65.23 -101.86
C GLY A 239 38.06 64.65 -101.22
N LEU A 240 36.89 64.90 -101.82
CA LEU A 240 35.59 64.38 -101.35
C LEU A 240 35.56 62.84 -101.33
N GLU A 241 36.11 62.16 -102.34
CA GLU A 241 36.21 60.70 -102.39
C GLU A 241 36.99 60.14 -101.18
N ARG A 242 38.08 60.79 -100.78
CA ARG A 242 38.85 60.41 -99.57
C ARG A 242 38.08 60.70 -98.29
N GLU A 243 37.35 61.82 -98.22
CA GLU A 243 36.48 62.12 -97.09
C GLU A 243 35.34 61.10 -96.96
N PHE A 244 34.71 60.70 -98.06
CA PHE A 244 33.68 59.66 -98.08
C PHE A 244 34.27 58.30 -97.65
N ALA A 245 35.40 57.87 -98.22
CA ALA A 245 36.06 56.63 -97.83
C ALA A 245 36.45 56.61 -96.33
N SER A 246 36.93 57.74 -95.80
CA SER A 246 37.22 57.90 -94.37
C SER A 246 35.95 57.81 -93.51
N ARG A 247 34.87 58.49 -93.91
CA ARG A 247 33.57 58.40 -93.21
C ARG A 247 33.02 56.98 -93.23
N GLU A 248 33.03 56.30 -94.39
CA GLU A 248 32.61 54.90 -94.49
C GLU A 248 33.41 53.98 -93.56
N ALA A 249 34.74 54.14 -93.47
CA ALA A 249 35.55 53.38 -92.51
C ALA A 249 35.07 53.63 -91.08
N THR A 250 34.88 54.88 -90.67
CA THR A 250 34.36 55.19 -89.31
C THR A 250 32.94 54.69 -89.06
N TYR A 251 32.11 54.52 -90.10
CA TYR A 251 30.78 53.92 -89.96
C TYR A 251 30.87 52.39 -89.79
N ARG A 252 31.74 51.70 -90.55
CA ARG A 252 32.00 50.25 -90.39
C ARG A 252 32.60 49.93 -89.00
N ASP A 253 33.50 50.77 -88.51
CA ASP A 253 34.06 50.64 -87.15
C ASP A 253 32.98 50.84 -86.07
N ARG A 254 32.02 51.74 -86.30
CA ARG A 254 30.88 51.94 -85.38
C ARG A 254 29.89 50.79 -85.44
N GLU A 255 29.58 50.28 -86.62
CA GLU A 255 28.68 49.14 -86.84
C GLU A 255 29.22 47.89 -86.13
N THR A 256 30.47 47.51 -86.38
CA THR A 256 31.13 46.39 -85.68
C THR A 256 31.22 46.59 -84.16
N SER A 257 31.41 47.83 -83.69
CA SER A 257 31.37 48.15 -82.25
C SER A 257 29.97 48.00 -81.64
N LEU A 258 28.91 48.35 -82.39
CA LEU A 258 27.52 48.17 -81.97
C LEU A 258 27.12 46.70 -81.94
N ASP A 259 27.52 45.90 -82.95
CA ASP A 259 27.28 44.46 -82.98
C ASP A 259 27.96 43.74 -81.79
N ALA A 260 29.22 44.11 -81.49
CA ALA A 260 29.93 43.58 -80.33
C ALA A 260 29.23 43.92 -79.00
N ARG A 261 28.67 45.13 -78.87
CA ARG A 261 27.87 45.55 -77.70
C ARG A 261 26.53 44.81 -77.62
N ALA A 262 25.82 44.64 -78.75
CA ALA A 262 24.58 43.88 -78.81
C ALA A 262 24.80 42.41 -78.37
N ALA A 263 25.86 41.79 -78.86
CA ALA A 263 26.26 40.44 -78.45
C ALA A 263 26.65 40.34 -76.96
N SER A 264 27.24 41.38 -76.36
CA SER A 264 27.47 41.42 -74.90
C SER A 264 26.16 41.48 -74.13
N LEU A 265 25.28 42.43 -74.49
CA LEU A 265 23.98 42.61 -73.84
C LEU A 265 23.09 41.36 -73.95
N GLU A 266 23.17 40.60 -75.04
CA GLU A 266 22.43 39.34 -75.16
C GLU A 266 22.99 38.24 -74.24
N ARG A 267 24.31 38.18 -74.03
CA ARG A 267 24.92 37.26 -73.05
C ARG A 267 24.53 37.65 -71.62
N GLU A 268 24.60 38.94 -71.29
CA GLU A 268 24.19 39.47 -69.99
C GLU A 268 22.70 39.19 -69.71
N ARG A 269 21.82 39.35 -70.72
CA ARG A 269 20.40 38.97 -70.61
C ARG A 269 20.20 37.48 -70.36
N LYS A 270 20.96 36.61 -71.03
CA LYS A 270 20.90 35.15 -70.79
C LYS A 270 21.35 34.83 -69.36
N GLN A 271 22.50 35.36 -68.93
CA GLN A 271 22.99 35.20 -67.55
C GLN A 271 21.99 35.69 -66.51
N MET A 272 21.35 36.86 -66.71
CA MET A 272 20.30 37.35 -65.81
C MET A 272 19.08 36.43 -65.77
N ASN A 273 18.62 35.91 -66.92
CA ASN A 273 17.51 34.95 -66.95
C ASN A 273 17.86 33.64 -66.23
N ASP A 274 19.08 33.13 -66.41
CA ASP A 274 19.57 31.94 -65.72
C ASP A 274 19.66 32.17 -64.20
N LEU A 275 20.11 33.35 -63.77
CA LEU A 275 20.11 33.74 -62.36
C LEU A 275 18.69 33.85 -61.78
N TYR A 276 17.72 34.40 -62.53
CA TYR A 276 16.32 34.45 -62.09
C TYR A 276 15.71 33.05 -61.98
N ALA A 277 15.98 32.15 -62.94
CA ALA A 277 15.51 30.76 -62.89
C ALA A 277 16.09 30.00 -61.68
N ASN A 278 17.39 30.17 -61.41
CA ASN A 278 18.05 29.59 -60.24
C ASN A 278 17.49 30.17 -58.93
N LEU A 279 17.28 31.48 -58.85
CA LEU A 279 16.69 32.13 -57.66
C LEU A 279 15.27 31.65 -57.40
N GLN A 280 14.46 31.46 -58.45
CA GLN A 280 13.12 30.87 -58.33
C GLN A 280 13.19 29.43 -57.80
N ALA A 281 14.06 28.59 -58.36
CA ALA A 281 14.24 27.21 -57.91
C ALA A 281 14.71 27.12 -56.45
N GLU A 282 15.60 28.00 -55.99
CA GLU A 282 15.98 28.08 -54.58
C GLU A 282 14.84 28.59 -53.69
N ALA A 283 14.05 29.56 -54.15
CA ALA A 283 12.86 30.01 -53.41
C ALA A 283 11.80 28.88 -53.26
N GLU A 284 11.61 28.07 -54.30
CA GLU A 284 10.75 26.88 -54.28
C GLU A 284 11.27 25.85 -53.26
N LYS A 285 12.56 25.48 -53.31
CA LYS A 285 13.20 24.59 -52.32
C LYS A 285 13.06 25.10 -50.88
N ILE A 286 13.27 26.40 -50.65
CA ILE A 286 13.08 27.02 -49.33
C ILE A 286 11.62 26.91 -48.87
N SER A 287 10.66 27.04 -49.78
CA SER A 287 9.23 26.88 -49.46
C SER A 287 8.86 25.43 -49.11
N GLU A 288 9.47 24.44 -49.77
CA GLU A 288 9.28 23.02 -49.46
C GLU A 288 9.94 22.64 -48.14
N ALA A 289 11.17 23.10 -47.91
CA ALA A 289 11.87 22.90 -46.64
C ALA A 289 11.06 23.46 -45.46
N ARG A 290 10.48 24.66 -45.60
CA ARG A 290 9.59 25.26 -44.59
C ARG A 290 8.38 24.38 -44.27
N LYS A 291 7.66 23.88 -45.29
CA LYS A 291 6.54 22.94 -45.07
C LYS A 291 6.97 21.70 -44.28
N VAL A 292 8.12 21.10 -44.62
CA VAL A 292 8.67 19.94 -43.90
C VAL A 292 9.04 20.29 -42.45
N PHE A 293 9.54 21.50 -42.18
CA PHE A 293 9.78 21.97 -40.81
C PHE A 293 8.46 22.20 -40.04
N ASP A 294 7.46 22.81 -40.66
CA ASP A 294 6.14 23.05 -40.06
C ASP A 294 5.43 21.71 -39.73
N ASP A 295 5.48 20.73 -40.63
CA ASP A 295 4.96 19.38 -40.40
C ASP A 295 5.67 18.68 -39.23
N ARG A 296 7.01 18.76 -39.17
CA ARG A 296 7.82 18.22 -38.07
C ARG A 296 7.52 18.91 -36.73
N LEU A 297 7.31 20.23 -36.74
CA LEU A 297 6.91 20.99 -35.56
C LEU A 297 5.52 20.54 -35.07
N GLY A 298 4.55 20.42 -35.99
CA GLY A 298 3.22 19.91 -35.68
C GLY A 298 3.19 18.45 -35.21
N GLU A 299 4.14 17.60 -35.66
CA GLU A 299 4.35 16.29 -35.05
C GLU A 299 4.98 16.36 -33.64
N ALA A 300 5.97 17.23 -33.43
CA ALA A 300 6.62 17.41 -32.14
C ALA A 300 5.61 17.87 -31.07
N GLU A 301 4.78 18.87 -31.37
CA GLU A 301 3.67 19.31 -30.49
C GLU A 301 2.69 18.16 -30.18
N ARG A 302 2.37 17.32 -31.16
CA ARG A 302 1.48 16.16 -30.94
C ARG A 302 2.12 15.12 -30.03
N ARG A 303 3.43 14.87 -30.16
CA ARG A 303 4.21 14.00 -29.26
C ARG A 303 4.29 14.59 -27.85
N GLU A 304 4.53 15.89 -27.72
CA GLU A 304 4.59 16.60 -26.43
C GLU A 304 3.26 16.49 -25.68
N ARG A 305 2.13 16.84 -26.32
CA ARG A 305 0.79 16.72 -25.70
C ARG A 305 0.49 15.29 -25.25
N LEU A 306 0.91 14.29 -26.03
CA LEU A 306 0.78 12.88 -25.66
C LEU A 306 1.64 12.53 -24.44
N LEU A 307 2.91 12.96 -24.40
CA LEU A 307 3.78 12.79 -23.24
C LEU A 307 3.21 13.46 -21.98
N THR A 308 2.71 14.70 -22.07
CA THR A 308 2.06 15.38 -20.94
C THR A 308 0.86 14.60 -20.41
N SER A 309 0.02 14.03 -21.30
CA SER A 309 -1.11 13.20 -20.87
C SER A 309 -0.67 11.87 -20.22
N GLN A 310 0.43 11.27 -20.70
CA GLN A 310 1.00 10.07 -20.11
C GLN A 310 1.62 10.36 -18.73
N GLU A 311 2.32 11.48 -18.56
CA GLU A 311 2.83 11.92 -17.26
C GLU A 311 1.69 12.13 -16.25
N GLN A 312 0.58 12.78 -16.65
CA GLN A 312 -0.59 12.95 -15.80
C GLN A 312 -1.18 11.59 -15.37
N ALA A 313 -1.36 10.66 -16.32
CA ALA A 313 -1.84 9.32 -16.03
C ALA A 313 -0.88 8.50 -15.14
N ILE A 314 0.44 8.71 -15.25
CA ILE A 314 1.45 8.11 -14.36
C ILE A 314 1.33 8.71 -12.95
N ARG A 315 1.28 10.05 -12.81
CA ARG A 315 1.11 10.73 -11.52
C ARG A 315 -0.16 10.30 -10.78
N GLU A 316 -1.28 10.11 -11.50
CA GLU A 316 -2.49 9.54 -10.93
C GLU A 316 -2.33 8.11 -10.42
N ARG A 317 -1.62 7.26 -11.17
CA ARG A 317 -1.34 5.86 -10.78
C ARG A 317 -0.41 5.81 -9.57
N GLU A 318 0.62 6.65 -9.53
CA GLU A 318 1.49 6.81 -8.37
C GLU A 318 0.71 7.24 -7.13
N GLN A 319 -0.20 8.22 -7.24
CA GLN A 319 -1.02 8.63 -6.10
C GLN A 319 -1.90 7.48 -5.60
N LYS A 320 -2.60 6.78 -6.50
CA LYS A 320 -3.40 5.58 -6.16
C LYS A 320 -2.56 4.49 -5.50
N LEU A 321 -1.30 4.29 -5.91
CA LEU A 321 -0.37 3.36 -5.27
C LEU A 321 0.05 3.82 -3.87
N ARG A 322 0.34 5.12 -3.67
CA ARG A 322 0.64 5.68 -2.35
C ARG A 322 -0.53 5.53 -1.39
N ASP A 323 -1.75 5.79 -1.85
CA ASP A 323 -2.98 5.63 -1.08
C ASP A 323 -3.21 4.15 -0.69
N HIS A 324 -2.96 3.21 -1.63
CA HIS A 324 -2.99 1.78 -1.35
C HIS A 324 -1.94 1.33 -0.33
N VAL A 325 -0.69 1.81 -0.44
CA VAL A 325 0.38 1.51 0.53
C VAL A 325 0.02 2.04 1.92
N ALA A 326 -0.54 3.24 2.02
CA ALA A 326 -1.03 3.79 3.28
C ALA A 326 -2.16 2.94 3.89
N ALA A 327 -3.12 2.50 3.08
CA ALA A 327 -4.22 1.63 3.51
C ALA A 327 -3.74 0.22 3.93
N VAL A 328 -2.71 -0.34 3.27
CA VAL A 328 -2.08 -1.60 3.68
C VAL A 328 -1.35 -1.42 5.01
N SER A 329 -0.54 -0.38 5.17
CA SER A 329 0.17 -0.11 6.43
C SER A 329 -0.77 0.12 7.62
N GLN A 330 -1.94 0.74 7.40
CA GLN A 330 -2.99 0.81 8.42
C GLN A 330 -3.54 -0.57 8.79
N ARG A 331 -3.81 -1.44 7.80
CA ARG A 331 -4.27 -2.81 8.04
C ARG A 331 -3.24 -3.63 8.80
N GLU A 332 -1.97 -3.55 8.44
CA GLU A 332 -0.85 -4.21 9.13
C GLU A 332 -0.83 -3.82 10.61
N ARG A 333 -0.88 -2.53 10.95
CA ARG A 333 -0.97 -2.08 12.35
C ARG A 333 -2.19 -2.65 13.09
N THR A 334 -3.36 -2.67 12.45
CA THR A 334 -4.56 -3.28 13.08
C THR A 334 -4.46 -4.80 13.25
N LEU A 335 -3.65 -5.49 12.43
CA LEU A 335 -3.36 -6.91 12.59
C LEU A 335 -2.35 -7.13 13.71
N GLU A 336 -1.28 -6.35 13.78
CA GLU A 336 -0.33 -6.38 14.91
C GLU A 336 -1.02 -6.14 16.25
N ASP A 337 -1.93 -5.17 16.34
CA ASP A 337 -2.62 -4.87 17.59
C ASP A 337 -3.62 -5.98 17.98
N ARG A 338 -4.23 -6.64 17.00
CA ARG A 338 -5.02 -7.86 17.23
C ARG A 338 -4.12 -9.00 17.69
N GLU A 339 -2.98 -9.22 17.04
CA GLU A 339 -1.99 -10.24 17.39
C GLU A 339 -1.45 -10.05 18.81
N LYS A 340 -1.14 -8.81 19.22
CA LYS A 340 -0.79 -8.47 20.61
C LYS A 340 -1.92 -8.75 21.61
N SER A 341 -3.19 -8.66 21.19
CA SER A 341 -4.36 -8.93 22.04
C SER A 341 -4.71 -10.41 22.19
N PHE A 342 -4.38 -11.25 21.19
CA PHE A 342 -4.71 -12.69 21.19
C PHE A 342 -4.11 -13.46 22.39
N PRO A 343 -2.83 -13.32 22.75
CA PRO A 343 -2.25 -13.99 23.93
C PRO A 343 -2.99 -13.69 25.23
N ARG A 344 -3.45 -12.44 25.40
CA ARG A 344 -4.26 -12.07 26.58
C ARG A 344 -5.62 -12.77 26.55
N SER A 345 -6.30 -12.79 25.41
CA SER A 345 -7.58 -13.51 25.28
C SER A 345 -7.43 -15.02 25.46
N MET A 346 -6.28 -15.61 25.08
CA MET A 346 -5.97 -17.02 25.35
C MET A 346 -5.76 -17.27 26.84
N ALA A 347 -4.93 -16.46 27.51
CA ALA A 347 -4.73 -16.57 28.97
C ALA A 347 -6.02 -16.37 29.77
N ASP A 348 -6.89 -15.42 29.36
CA ASP A 348 -8.21 -15.20 29.97
C ASP A 348 -9.16 -16.41 29.76
N LEU A 349 -9.01 -17.16 28.66
CA LEU A 349 -9.77 -18.40 28.41
C LEU A 349 -9.20 -19.59 29.20
N GLU A 350 -7.89 -19.79 29.19
CA GLU A 350 -7.19 -20.83 29.96
C GLU A 350 -7.48 -20.69 31.47
N ALA A 351 -7.49 -19.47 32.01
CA ALA A 351 -7.87 -19.20 33.40
C ALA A 351 -9.33 -19.59 33.69
N ARG A 352 -10.26 -19.30 32.78
CA ARG A 352 -11.68 -19.70 32.91
C ARG A 352 -11.86 -21.21 32.81
N GLU A 353 -11.10 -21.88 31.95
CA GLU A 353 -11.11 -23.34 31.83
C GLU A 353 -10.60 -24.00 33.11
N ALA A 354 -9.50 -23.49 33.68
CA ALA A 354 -8.99 -23.93 34.98
C ALA A 354 -10.00 -23.70 36.13
N GLU A 355 -10.66 -22.53 36.19
CA GLU A 355 -11.74 -22.27 37.15
C GLU A 355 -12.91 -23.25 37.00
N LEU A 356 -13.31 -23.57 35.77
CA LEU A 356 -14.40 -24.51 35.50
C LEU A 356 -14.01 -25.94 35.87
N ALA A 357 -12.76 -26.35 35.62
CA ALA A 357 -12.21 -27.63 36.05
C ALA A 357 -12.16 -27.74 37.59
N GLU A 358 -11.78 -26.68 38.29
CA GLU A 358 -11.78 -26.67 39.76
C GLU A 358 -13.20 -26.75 40.33
N LYS A 359 -14.16 -26.00 39.73
CA LYS A 359 -15.58 -26.06 40.10
C LYS A 359 -16.19 -27.43 39.83
N SER A 360 -15.88 -28.08 38.70
CA SER A 360 -16.38 -29.42 38.39
C SER A 360 -15.81 -30.47 39.35
N ALA A 361 -14.53 -30.39 39.71
CA ALA A 361 -13.92 -31.26 40.72
C ALA A 361 -14.51 -31.07 42.13
N LYS A 362 -14.87 -29.82 42.51
CA LYS A 362 -15.60 -29.53 43.75
C LYS A 362 -17.02 -30.13 43.74
N LEU A 363 -17.75 -29.99 42.64
CA LEU A 363 -19.08 -30.57 42.47
C LEU A 363 -19.05 -32.11 42.49
N ALA A 364 -18.05 -32.74 41.85
CA ALA A 364 -17.87 -34.19 41.89
C ALA A 364 -17.69 -34.71 43.32
N LYS A 365 -16.80 -34.07 44.12
CA LYS A 365 -16.62 -34.40 45.55
C LYS A 365 -17.86 -34.17 46.39
N GLN A 366 -18.68 -33.17 46.06
CA GLN A 366 -19.96 -32.95 46.73
C GLN A 366 -20.97 -34.05 46.37
N ALA A 367 -21.01 -34.50 45.11
CA ALA A 367 -21.84 -35.63 44.70
C ALA A 367 -21.43 -36.93 45.42
N GLU A 368 -20.13 -37.27 45.45
CA GLU A 368 -19.60 -38.41 46.22
C GLU A 368 -19.98 -38.34 47.71
N ALA A 369 -19.90 -37.15 48.31
CA ALA A 369 -20.28 -36.95 49.71
C ALA A 369 -21.80 -37.10 49.94
N PHE A 370 -22.64 -36.66 49.01
CA PHE A 370 -24.09 -36.89 49.07
C PHE A 370 -24.45 -38.36 48.86
N GLU A 371 -23.83 -39.06 47.90
CA GLU A 371 -24.04 -40.51 47.70
C GLU A 371 -23.64 -41.31 48.96
N ALA A 372 -22.52 -40.97 49.60
CA ALA A 372 -22.12 -41.58 50.86
C ALA A 372 -23.09 -41.25 52.02
N GLN A 373 -23.67 -40.04 52.05
CA GLN A 373 -24.67 -39.66 53.03
C GLN A 373 -26.00 -40.38 52.81
N ASP A 374 -26.46 -40.51 51.57
CA ASP A 374 -27.69 -41.25 51.23
C ASP A 374 -27.54 -42.74 51.55
N ALA A 375 -26.39 -43.36 51.24
CA ALA A 375 -26.09 -44.73 51.65
C ALA A 375 -26.14 -44.90 53.18
N GLY A 376 -25.55 -43.97 53.94
CA GLY A 376 -25.63 -43.97 55.40
C GLY A 376 -27.04 -43.73 55.97
N LEU A 377 -27.89 -42.98 55.26
CA LEU A 377 -29.30 -42.82 55.60
C LEU A 377 -30.12 -44.08 55.29
N ASP A 378 -29.80 -44.81 54.22
CA ASP A 378 -30.43 -46.09 53.93
C ASP A 378 -30.01 -47.19 54.90
N ASP A 379 -28.73 -47.24 55.33
CA ASP A 379 -28.29 -48.08 56.46
C ASP A 379 -29.09 -47.77 57.74
N GLN A 380 -29.26 -46.49 58.09
CA GLN A 380 -30.08 -46.08 59.23
C GLN A 380 -31.56 -46.46 59.08
N ARG A 381 -32.12 -46.37 57.86
CA ARG A 381 -33.49 -46.82 57.57
C ARG A 381 -33.63 -48.33 57.75
N GLU A 382 -32.67 -49.12 57.27
CA GLU A 382 -32.63 -50.56 57.51
C GLU A 382 -32.51 -50.89 59.01
N GLU A 383 -31.64 -50.19 59.75
CA GLU A 383 -31.53 -50.39 61.20
C GLU A 383 -32.81 -50.03 61.95
N LEU A 384 -33.47 -48.92 61.58
CA LEU A 384 -34.77 -48.54 62.12
C LEU A 384 -35.86 -49.56 61.75
N GLU A 385 -35.85 -50.12 60.54
CA GLU A 385 -36.79 -51.17 60.14
C GLU A 385 -36.56 -52.47 60.92
N ARG A 386 -35.30 -52.88 61.09
CA ARG A 386 -34.89 -54.03 61.93
C ARG A 386 -35.30 -53.81 63.39
N ALA A 387 -35.07 -52.61 63.94
CA ALA A 387 -35.46 -52.23 65.30
C ALA A 387 -36.99 -52.24 65.46
N THR A 388 -37.73 -51.71 64.49
CA THR A 388 -39.20 -51.72 64.45
C THR A 388 -39.73 -53.15 64.39
N LYS A 389 -39.16 -54.02 63.56
CA LYS A 389 -39.50 -55.46 63.50
C LYS A 389 -39.22 -56.15 64.86
N ARG A 390 -38.11 -55.83 65.54
CA ARG A 390 -37.80 -56.33 66.90
C ARG A 390 -38.83 -55.84 67.92
N MET A 391 -39.19 -54.55 67.91
CA MET A 391 -40.22 -53.99 68.79
C MET A 391 -41.59 -54.60 68.55
N GLN A 392 -42.00 -54.78 67.28
CA GLN A 392 -43.25 -55.48 66.94
C GLN A 392 -43.27 -56.93 67.43
N LYS A 393 -42.13 -57.63 67.35
CA LYS A 393 -42.00 -58.98 67.91
C LYS A 393 -42.10 -58.97 69.44
N LEU A 394 -41.38 -58.07 70.12
CA LEU A 394 -41.48 -57.90 71.58
C LEU A 394 -42.90 -57.55 72.02
N ALA A 395 -43.62 -56.70 71.29
CA ALA A 395 -45.02 -56.37 71.58
C ALA A 395 -45.93 -57.60 71.42
N LYS A 396 -45.75 -58.42 70.36
CA LYS A 396 -46.46 -59.70 70.20
C LYS A 396 -46.13 -60.67 71.34
N ASP A 397 -44.87 -60.81 71.71
CA ASP A 397 -44.42 -61.69 72.79
C ASP A 397 -44.94 -61.22 74.16
N LEU A 398 -45.01 -59.90 74.41
CA LEU A 398 -45.64 -59.31 75.60
C LEU A 398 -47.14 -59.59 75.64
N THR A 399 -47.90 -59.29 74.56
CA THR A 399 -49.34 -59.60 74.54
C THR A 399 -49.64 -61.10 74.67
N ALA A 400 -48.74 -61.98 74.22
CA ALA A 400 -48.84 -63.43 74.46
C ALA A 400 -48.55 -63.80 75.92
N LYS A 401 -47.59 -63.13 76.58
CA LYS A 401 -47.35 -63.29 78.02
C LYS A 401 -48.51 -62.75 78.86
N ASP A 402 -49.05 -61.58 78.54
CA ASP A 402 -50.19 -60.98 79.24
C ASP A 402 -51.43 -61.89 79.16
N ARG A 403 -51.66 -62.56 78.03
CA ARG A 403 -52.70 -63.60 77.90
C ARG A 403 -52.45 -64.78 78.83
N LYS A 404 -51.22 -65.33 78.85
CA LYS A 404 -50.87 -66.44 79.76
C LYS A 404 -51.01 -66.05 81.23
N VAL A 405 -50.53 -64.86 81.62
CA VAL A 405 -50.70 -64.35 82.99
C VAL A 405 -52.18 -64.15 83.31
N SER A 406 -52.99 -63.67 82.37
CA SER A 406 -54.45 -63.56 82.54
C SER A 406 -55.15 -64.92 82.67
N GLU A 407 -54.64 -65.96 82.02
CA GLU A 407 -55.11 -67.35 82.15
C GLU A 407 -54.70 -67.95 83.51
N GLU A 408 -53.44 -67.79 83.91
CA GLU A 408 -52.92 -68.20 85.22
C GLU A 408 -53.64 -67.47 86.38
N GLU A 409 -53.94 -66.18 86.22
CA GLU A 409 -54.77 -65.42 87.18
C GLU A 409 -56.19 -65.97 87.28
N ARG A 410 -56.80 -66.39 86.16
CA ARG A 410 -58.14 -67.02 86.17
C ARG A 410 -58.10 -68.36 86.89
N GLU A 411 -57.12 -69.23 86.59
CA GLU A 411 -56.94 -70.49 87.31
C GLU A 411 -56.71 -70.26 88.82
N ALA A 412 -55.90 -69.25 89.19
CA ALA A 412 -55.64 -68.91 90.58
C ALA A 412 -56.91 -68.45 91.31
N ARG A 413 -57.76 -67.64 90.65
CA ARG A 413 -59.07 -67.22 91.17
C ARG A 413 -60.02 -68.41 91.31
N GLU A 414 -60.07 -69.33 90.35
CA GLU A 414 -60.87 -70.55 90.43
C GLU A 414 -60.43 -71.45 91.59
N ARG A 415 -59.12 -71.71 91.72
CA ARG A 415 -58.53 -72.41 92.87
C ARG A 415 -58.90 -71.74 94.21
N GLN A 416 -58.92 -70.41 94.27
CA GLN A 416 -59.33 -69.67 95.46
C GLN A 416 -60.82 -69.84 95.79
N VAL A 417 -61.71 -69.87 94.78
CA VAL A 417 -63.15 -70.15 94.96
C VAL A 417 -63.37 -71.57 95.48
N ASP A 418 -62.66 -72.55 94.93
CA ASP A 418 -62.72 -73.95 95.37
C ASP A 418 -62.24 -74.15 96.80
N VAL A 419 -61.13 -73.50 97.20
CA VAL A 419 -60.67 -73.50 98.60
C VAL A 419 -61.73 -72.91 99.53
N ARG A 420 -62.35 -71.78 99.15
CA ARG A 420 -63.48 -71.17 99.91
C ARG A 420 -64.73 -72.03 99.96
N ARG A 421 -64.93 -72.94 98.99
CA ARG A 421 -66.02 -73.92 98.99
C ARG A 421 -65.73 -75.06 99.98
N ARG A 422 -64.55 -75.68 99.87
CA ARG A 422 -64.06 -76.72 100.81
C ARG A 422 -64.03 -76.25 102.27
N GLN A 423 -63.65 -75.00 102.52
CA GLN A 423 -63.69 -74.41 103.87
C GLN A 423 -65.11 -74.32 104.45
N ARG A 424 -66.12 -73.99 103.62
CA ARG A 424 -67.53 -73.97 104.05
C ARG A 424 -68.06 -75.38 104.34
N ASP A 425 -67.70 -76.36 103.52
CA ASP A 425 -68.09 -77.77 103.72
C ASP A 425 -67.44 -78.37 104.99
N LEU A 426 -66.20 -77.99 105.31
CA LEU A 426 -65.57 -78.37 106.57
C LEU A 426 -66.24 -77.70 107.78
N ALA A 427 -66.63 -76.43 107.65
CA ALA A 427 -67.35 -75.71 108.72
C ALA A 427 -68.76 -76.26 108.99
N SER A 428 -69.47 -76.78 107.98
CA SER A 428 -70.76 -77.45 108.20
C SER A 428 -70.60 -78.78 108.93
N ARG A 429 -69.66 -79.63 108.49
CA ARG A 429 -69.30 -80.89 109.18
C ARG A 429 -68.85 -80.68 110.62
N GLY A 430 -68.14 -79.58 110.89
CA GLY A 430 -67.77 -79.19 112.25
C GLY A 430 -68.99 -78.97 113.17
N LYS A 431 -70.03 -78.29 112.67
CA LYS A 431 -71.28 -78.07 113.42
C LYS A 431 -72.07 -79.36 113.65
N GLU A 432 -72.07 -80.28 112.68
CA GLU A 432 -72.72 -81.59 112.82
C GLU A 432 -72.06 -82.44 113.92
N LEU A 433 -70.72 -82.46 113.96
CA LEU A 433 -69.96 -83.12 115.03
C LEU A 433 -70.23 -82.49 116.40
N GLU A 434 -70.36 -81.17 116.48
CA GLU A 434 -70.66 -80.45 117.72
C GLU A 434 -72.08 -80.75 118.24
N GLN A 435 -73.06 -80.92 117.35
CA GLN A 435 -74.40 -81.39 117.70
C GLN A 435 -74.41 -82.84 118.18
N LEU A 436 -73.65 -83.73 117.54
CA LEU A 436 -73.47 -85.13 117.98
C LEU A 436 -72.84 -85.20 119.38
N LYS A 437 -71.83 -84.37 119.66
CA LYS A 437 -71.19 -84.29 120.97
C LYS A 437 -72.17 -83.90 122.08
N ARG A 438 -72.97 -82.85 121.88
CA ARG A 438 -74.03 -82.44 122.83
C ARG A 438 -75.11 -83.51 123.04
N ARG A 439 -75.33 -84.38 122.06
CA ARG A 439 -76.27 -85.50 122.16
C ARG A 439 -75.71 -86.66 122.98
N LEU A 440 -74.40 -86.92 122.88
CA LEU A 440 -73.68 -87.87 123.73
C LEU A 440 -73.63 -87.40 125.19
N GLU A 441 -73.30 -86.13 125.44
CA GLU A 441 -73.23 -85.55 126.79
C GLU A 441 -74.54 -85.75 127.58
N ARG A 442 -75.70 -85.54 126.94
CA ARG A 442 -77.02 -85.80 127.57
C ARG A 442 -77.26 -87.28 127.90
N MET A 443 -76.84 -88.21 127.04
CA MET A 443 -76.99 -89.64 127.33
C MET A 443 -76.11 -90.06 128.52
N ASP A 444 -74.95 -89.43 128.70
CA ASP A 444 -74.04 -89.72 129.82
C ASP A 444 -74.61 -89.18 131.15
N GLU A 445 -75.27 -88.00 131.14
CA GLU A 445 -76.05 -87.48 132.27
C GLU A 445 -77.23 -88.41 132.65
N GLU A 446 -77.98 -88.91 131.67
CA GLU A 446 -79.08 -89.86 131.90
C GLU A 446 -78.59 -91.20 132.49
N LEU A 447 -77.47 -91.74 131.98
CA LEU A 447 -76.84 -92.95 132.50
C LEU A 447 -76.32 -92.75 133.94
N SER A 448 -75.70 -91.61 134.23
CA SER A 448 -75.28 -91.21 135.58
C SER A 448 -76.44 -91.19 136.58
N ALA A 449 -77.56 -90.55 136.20
CA ALA A 449 -78.77 -90.46 137.02
C ALA A 449 -79.44 -91.83 137.26
N ASN A 450 -79.39 -92.75 136.30
CA ASN A 450 -79.89 -94.12 136.50
C ASN A 450 -78.96 -94.94 137.42
N ARG A 451 -77.65 -94.75 137.32
CA ARG A 451 -76.64 -95.44 138.15
C ARG A 451 -76.74 -95.05 139.63
N SER A 452 -77.10 -93.81 139.94
CA SER A 452 -77.34 -93.35 141.32
C SER A 452 -78.65 -93.91 141.91
N LYS A 453 -79.73 -93.95 141.13
CA LYS A 453 -81.01 -94.61 141.52
C LYS A 453 -80.83 -96.09 141.83
N MET A 454 -80.10 -96.82 140.98
CA MET A 454 -79.78 -98.24 141.18
C MET A 454 -79.00 -98.48 142.49
N LYS A 455 -78.00 -97.65 142.80
CA LYS A 455 -77.27 -97.72 144.08
C LYS A 455 -78.19 -97.51 145.29
N ALA A 456 -79.13 -96.57 145.21
CA ALA A 456 -80.08 -96.30 146.30
C ALA A 456 -81.06 -97.48 146.54
N GLN A 457 -81.47 -98.20 145.49
CA GLN A 457 -82.31 -99.39 145.60
C GLN A 457 -81.53 -100.57 146.23
N ALA A 458 -80.27 -100.81 145.83
CA ALA A 458 -79.44 -101.86 146.42
C ALA A 458 -79.23 -101.68 147.94
N VAL A 459 -79.02 -100.43 148.41
CA VAL A 459 -78.87 -100.12 149.84
C VAL A 459 -80.15 -100.36 150.64
N LYS A 460 -81.34 -100.21 150.03
CA LYS A 460 -82.61 -100.56 150.69
C LYS A 460 -82.76 -102.07 150.86
N LEU A 461 -82.43 -102.86 149.83
CA LEU A 461 -82.54 -104.33 149.88
C LEU A 461 -81.63 -104.95 150.96
N LEU A 462 -80.38 -104.50 151.04
CA LEU A 462 -79.42 -104.93 152.08
C LEU A 462 -79.89 -104.63 153.51
N ARG A 463 -80.69 -103.58 153.72
CA ARG A 463 -81.28 -103.27 155.04
C ARG A 463 -82.44 -104.21 155.40
N SER A 464 -83.31 -104.55 154.43
CA SER A 464 -84.38 -105.52 154.65
C SER A 464 -83.86 -106.94 154.88
N GLU A 465 -82.78 -107.32 154.21
CA GLU A 465 -82.13 -108.63 154.35
C GLU A 465 -81.54 -108.82 155.76
N ARG A 466 -80.83 -107.82 156.30
CA ARG A 466 -80.31 -107.84 157.68
C ARG A 466 -81.41 -107.97 158.74
N THR A 467 -82.56 -107.32 158.56
CA THR A 467 -83.68 -107.46 159.49
C THR A 467 -84.39 -108.81 159.41
N ALA A 468 -84.28 -109.53 158.29
CA ALA A 468 -84.77 -110.90 158.17
C ALA A 468 -83.82 -111.90 158.85
N GLN A 469 -82.50 -111.74 158.67
CA GLN A 469 -81.48 -112.60 159.31
C GLN A 469 -81.53 -112.54 160.84
N GLN A 470 -81.77 -111.35 161.42
CA GLN A 470 -81.93 -111.21 162.87
C GLN A 470 -83.19 -111.91 163.42
N ARG A 471 -84.24 -112.06 162.61
CA ARG A 471 -85.45 -112.82 162.99
C ARG A 471 -85.23 -114.34 162.92
N LEU A 472 -84.42 -114.80 161.97
CA LEU A 472 -84.01 -116.21 161.89
C LEU A 472 -83.21 -116.65 163.12
N GLN A 473 -82.24 -115.85 163.58
CA GLN A 473 -81.46 -116.18 164.78
C GLN A 473 -82.32 -116.27 166.06
N ALA A 474 -83.39 -115.49 166.16
CA ALA A 474 -84.32 -115.57 167.30
C ALA A 474 -85.20 -116.85 167.28
N ILE A 475 -85.38 -117.47 166.11
CA ILE A 475 -86.12 -118.72 165.94
C ILE A 475 -85.18 -119.92 166.21
N GLU A 476 -83.96 -119.90 165.68
CA GLU A 476 -82.95 -120.96 165.93
C GLU A 476 -82.56 -121.13 167.42
N THR A 477 -82.72 -120.09 168.24
CA THR A 477 -82.55 -120.22 169.70
C THR A 477 -83.75 -120.86 170.38
N ALA A 478 -84.97 -120.66 169.85
CA ALA A 478 -86.19 -121.24 170.41
C ALA A 478 -86.32 -122.74 170.08
N ASP A 479 -85.89 -123.18 168.89
CA ASP A 479 -85.89 -124.62 168.55
C ASP A 479 -84.94 -125.43 169.45
N ARG A 480 -83.81 -124.84 169.88
CA ARG A 480 -82.90 -125.50 170.85
C ARG A 480 -83.48 -125.64 172.26
N GLU A 481 -84.50 -124.86 172.61
CA GLU A 481 -85.26 -125.04 173.86
C GLU A 481 -86.31 -126.17 173.75
N LEU A 482 -86.63 -126.62 172.52
CA LEU A 482 -87.62 -127.67 172.26
C LEU A 482 -86.99 -129.07 172.11
N ASP A 483 -85.85 -129.20 171.43
CA ASP A 483 -85.25 -130.53 171.17
C ASP A 483 -84.77 -131.23 172.45
N VAL A 484 -84.19 -130.50 173.42
CA VAL A 484 -83.76 -131.07 174.72
C VAL A 484 -84.95 -131.43 175.63
N ALA A 485 -86.16 -130.95 175.32
CA ALA A 485 -87.40 -131.39 175.98
C ALA A 485 -88.02 -132.64 175.32
N ALA A 486 -87.57 -133.01 174.12
CA ALA A 486 -88.04 -134.16 173.35
C ALA A 486 -87.16 -135.40 173.54
N GLU A 487 -85.85 -135.23 173.80
CA GLU A 487 -84.95 -136.35 174.13
C GLU A 487 -85.18 -136.89 175.56
N GLU A 488 -86.05 -137.91 175.61
CA GLU A 488 -85.84 -139.15 176.38
C GLU A 488 -86.02 -139.10 177.92
N ARG A 489 -87.15 -139.45 178.57
CA ARG A 489 -88.53 -139.85 178.21
C ARG A 489 -88.78 -141.09 177.33
N THR A 490 -87.77 -141.87 176.97
CA THR A 490 -87.91 -143.03 176.05
C THR A 490 -87.33 -144.36 176.57
N THR A 491 -86.93 -144.46 177.84
CA THR A 491 -86.50 -145.76 178.46
C THR A 491 -87.02 -146.00 179.88
N GLU A 492 -88.33 -145.87 180.11
CA GLU A 492 -88.99 -146.67 181.16
C GLU A 492 -89.47 -148.01 180.56
N ARG A 493 -89.14 -149.16 181.22
CA ARG A 493 -89.71 -150.52 181.04
C ARG A 493 -89.50 -151.14 179.64
N SER A 494 -88.77 -152.24 179.43
CA SER A 494 -88.77 -153.50 180.21
C SER A 494 -87.97 -154.60 179.49
N VAL A 495 -87.19 -155.40 180.25
CA VAL A 495 -87.13 -156.89 180.22
C VAL A 495 -86.72 -157.32 181.63
N ALA A 496 -87.22 -158.46 182.12
CA ALA A 496 -86.98 -158.94 183.49
C ALA A 496 -86.25 -160.29 183.53
N ALA A 497 -85.56 -160.53 184.66
CA ALA A 497 -85.15 -161.82 185.23
C ALA A 497 -84.18 -162.70 184.43
N GLU A 498 -82.92 -162.78 184.90
CA GLU A 498 -82.37 -164.06 185.37
C GLU A 498 -81.33 -163.85 186.49
N VAL A 499 -80.80 -164.94 187.04
CA VAL A 499 -80.84 -165.17 188.50
C VAL A 499 -79.76 -166.20 188.97
N VAL A 500 -79.34 -166.12 190.26
CA VAL A 500 -78.23 -166.87 190.93
C VAL A 500 -76.83 -166.36 190.52
N GLU A 501 -75.84 -166.13 191.40
CA GLU A 501 -75.69 -166.37 192.86
C GLU A 501 -75.41 -165.05 193.62
#